data_AF-A0A533UNX4-F1
#
_entry.id   AF-A0A533UNX4-F1
#
_cell.length_a   1.000
_cell.length_b   1.000
_cell.length_c   1.000
_cell.angle_alpha   90.00
_cell.angle_beta   90.00
_cell.angle_gamma   90.00
#
_symmetry.space_group_name_H-M   'P 1'
#
loop_
_entity.id
_entity.type
_entity.pdbx_description
1 polymer ?
#
loop_
_entity_poly.entity_id
_entity_poly.type
_entity_poly.pdbx_seq_one_letter_code
_entity_poly.pdbx_strand_id
1 'polypeptide(L)' 'MKLQDFLDRGCKIEKVHPSVLGSDAEISIVTVEVKCSDGQIHKIRAYREEASDLREFIRTKISNTR' A
#
# COMPACT_ATOMS: atom_id res chain seq x y z
N MET A 1 -0.14 7.80 -8.79
CA MET A 1 0.38 6.66 -7.98
C MET A 1 -0.65 5.53 -8.01
N LYS A 2 -0.28 4.28 -8.35
CA LYS A 2 -1.26 3.20 -8.60
C LYS A 2 -2.23 2.95 -7.42
N LEU A 3 -1.73 3.01 -6.19
CA LEU A 3 -2.56 2.80 -5.00
C LEU A 3 -3.64 3.88 -4.82
N GLN A 4 -3.32 5.14 -5.10
CA GLN A 4 -4.27 6.24 -4.98
C GLN A 4 -5.45 6.08 -5.94
N ASP A 5 -5.19 5.58 -7.14
CA ASP A 5 -6.21 5.27 -8.15
C ASP A 5 -7.21 4.23 -7.63
N PHE A 6 -6.73 3.16 -6.99
CA PHE A 6 -7.60 2.16 -6.37
C PHE A 6 -8.40 2.73 -5.20
N LEU A 7 -7.78 3.57 -4.36
CA LEU A 7 -8.49 4.22 -3.24
C LEU A 7 -9.59 5.16 -3.75
N ASP A 8 -9.34 5.91 -4.81
CA ASP A 8 -10.31 6.82 -5.44
C ASP A 8 -11.51 6.05 -6.03
N ARG A 9 -11.25 4.85 -6.56
CA ARG A 9 -12.28 3.90 -7.02
C ARG A 9 -13.06 3.21 -5.88
N GLY A 10 -12.82 3.58 -4.62
CA GLY A 10 -13.51 3.02 -3.45
C GLY A 10 -12.93 1.69 -2.95
N CYS A 11 -11.76 1.28 -3.45
CA CYS A 11 -11.07 0.11 -2.95
C CYS A 11 -10.39 0.41 -1.61
N LYS A 12 -10.29 -0.60 -0.74
CA LYS A 12 -9.70 -0.49 0.59
C LYS A 12 -8.45 -1.33 0.71
N ILE A 13 -7.44 -0.84 1.43
CA ILE A 13 -6.25 -1.63 1.73
C ILE A 13 -6.66 -2.77 2.66
N GLU A 14 -6.41 -4.01 2.23
CA GLU A 14 -6.69 -5.22 3.01
C GLU A 14 -5.43 -5.70 3.72
N LYS A 15 -4.31 -5.78 2.99
CA LYS A 15 -3.02 -6.23 3.51
C LYS A 15 -1.87 -5.44 2.93
N VAL A 16 -0.82 -5.30 3.71
CA VAL A 16 0.45 -4.70 3.29
C VAL A 16 1.56 -5.65 3.69
N HIS A 17 2.41 -5.97 2.72
CA HIS A 17 3.57 -6.82 2.89
C HIS A 17 4.83 -6.07 2.48
N PRO A 18 5.92 -6.16 3.27
CA PRO A 18 5.98 -6.74 4.61
C PRO A 18 5.16 -5.94 5.64
N SER A 19 4.51 -6.66 6.57
CA SER A 19 3.63 -6.08 7.59
C SER A 19 4.37 -5.18 8.57
N VAL A 20 5.64 -5.50 8.82
CA VAL A 20 6.54 -4.64 9.56
C VAL A 20 7.06 -3.62 8.56
N LEU A 21 6.68 -2.36 8.77
CA LEU A 21 7.37 -1.20 8.19
C LEU A 21 8.75 -1.05 8.85
N GLY A 22 9.51 -2.14 8.92
CA GLY A 22 10.83 -2.21 9.52
C GLY A 22 11.84 -1.51 8.62
N SER A 23 12.82 -0.89 9.27
CA SER A 23 13.85 0.01 8.73
C SER A 23 14.02 -0.02 7.21
N ASP A 24 13.91 1.17 6.64
CA ASP A 24 14.09 1.59 5.25
C ASP A 24 15.23 0.92 4.46
N ALA A 25 16.20 0.30 5.14
CA ALA A 25 17.41 -0.26 4.55
C ALA A 25 17.28 -1.67 3.95
N GLU A 26 16.25 -2.46 4.28
CA GLU A 26 16.22 -3.90 3.89
C GLU A 26 15.09 -4.30 2.94
N ILE A 27 14.07 -3.46 2.76
CA ILE A 27 12.85 -3.86 2.04
C ILE A 27 12.83 -3.22 0.67
N SER A 28 13.45 -3.93 -0.28
CA SER A 28 13.50 -3.53 -1.69
C SER A 28 12.14 -3.60 -2.40
N ILE A 29 11.12 -4.20 -1.78
CA ILE A 29 9.81 -4.46 -2.41
C ILE A 29 8.69 -4.34 -1.37
N VAL A 30 7.67 -3.56 -1.69
CA VAL A 30 6.43 -3.45 -0.93
C VAL A 30 5.26 -3.93 -1.78
N THR A 31 4.44 -4.80 -1.22
CA THR A 31 3.23 -5.34 -1.85
C THR A 31 2.00 -4.92 -1.05
N VAL A 32 1.06 -4.26 -1.70
CA VAL A 32 -0.21 -3.85 -1.10
C VAL A 32 -1.34 -4.61 -1.77
N GLU A 33 -2.15 -5.29 -0.99
CA GLU A 33 -3.38 -5.90 -1.45
C GLU A 33 -4.53 -4.95 -1.14
N VAL A 34 -5.22 -4.50 -2.18
CA VAL A 34 -6.43 -3.68 -2.07
C VAL A 34 -7.64 -4.50 -2.51
N LYS A 35 -8.71 -4.44 -1.73
CA LYS A 35 -9.99 -5.04 -2.04
C LYS A 35 -10.97 -3.98 -2.50
N CYS A 36 -11.47 -4.13 -3.71
CA CYS A 36 -12.46 -3.25 -4.29
C CYS A 36 -13.88 -3.68 -3.87
N SER A 37 -14.87 -2.80 -4.05
CA SER A 37 -16.27 -3.04 -3.62
C SER A 37 -16.95 -4.18 -4.38
N ASP A 38 -16.41 -4.55 -5.54
CA ASP A 38 -16.78 -5.72 -6.34
C ASP A 38 -16.22 -7.04 -5.78
N GLY A 39 -15.44 -6.98 -4.70
CA GLY A 39 -14.81 -8.13 -4.07
C GLY A 39 -13.49 -8.56 -4.73
N GLN A 40 -13.05 -7.89 -5.80
CA GLN A 40 -11.77 -8.18 -6.43
C GLN A 40 -10.61 -7.67 -5.59
N ILE A 41 -9.57 -8.49 -5.47
CA ILE A 41 -8.35 -8.13 -4.77
C ILE A 41 -7.26 -7.82 -5.79
N HIS A 42 -6.77 -6.59 -5.79
CA HIS A 42 -5.66 -6.16 -6.62
C HIS A 42 -4.38 -6.08 -5.79
N LYS A 43 -3.28 -6.59 -6.34
CA LYS A 43 -1.96 -6.54 -5.71
C LYS A 43 -1.08 -5.51 -6.39
N ILE A 44 -0.61 -4.54 -5.63
CA ILE A 44 0.25 -3.45 -6.09
C ILE A 44 1.63 -3.71 -5.54
N ARG A 45 2.60 -3.95 -6.42
CA ARG A 45 4.01 -4.13 -6.05
C ARG A 45 4.78 -2.88 -6.44
N ALA A 46 5.51 -2.34 -5.49
CA ALA A 46 6.43 -1.24 -5.67
C ALA A 46 7.84 -1.69 -5.26
N TYR A 47 8.85 -1.16 -5.94
CA TYR A 47 10.23 -1.58 -5.82
C TYR A 47 11.11 -0.38 -5.48
N ARG A 48 12.16 -0.58 -4.68
CA ARG A 48 13.18 0.42 -4.33
C ARG A 48 12.56 1.75 -3.86
N GLU A 49 12.76 2.83 -4.61
CA GLU A 49 12.27 4.17 -4.29
C GLU A 49 10.73 4.20 -4.23
N GLU A 50 10.05 3.60 -5.22
CA GLU A 50 8.58 3.51 -5.21
C GLU A 50 8.05 2.76 -3.97
N ALA A 51 8.83 1.82 -3.43
CA ALA A 51 8.45 1.07 -2.23
C ALA A 51 8.46 1.99 -0.99
N SER A 52 9.41 2.92 -0.92
CA SER A 52 9.53 3.90 0.16
C SER A 52 8.40 4.92 0.11
N ASP A 53 8.13 5.49 -1.07
CA ASP A 53 6.99 6.39 -1.30
C ASP A 53 5.66 5.71 -0.95
N LEU A 54 5.48 4.45 -1.38
CA LEU A 54 4.26 3.70 -1.13
C LEU A 54 4.05 3.44 0.36
N ARG A 55 5.11 3.16 1.12
CA ARG A 55 5.04 3.02 2.58
C ARG A 55 4.62 4.30 3.27
N GLU A 56 5.26 5.41 2.92
CA GLU A 56 4.95 6.71 3.52
C GLU A 56 3.51 7.12 3.26
N PHE A 57 3.05 6.89 2.02
CA PHE A 57 1.66 7.13 1.65
C PHE A 57 0.68 6.28 2.46
N ILE A 58 0.92 4.96 2.58
CA ILE A 58 0.08 4.06 3.39
C ILE A 58 0.06 4.50 4.85
N ARG A 59 1.23 4.81 5.43
CA ARG A 59 1.36 5.27 6.81
C ARG A 59 0.52 6.52 7.05
N THR A 60 0.60 7.50 6.15
CA THR A 60 -0.18 8.74 6.21
C THR A 60 -1.69 8.46 6.12
N LYS A 61 -2.12 7.54 5.25
CA LYS A 61 -3.54 7.18 5.11
C LYS A 61 -4.09 6.41 6.32
N ILE A 62 -3.34 5.48 6.89
CA ILE A 62 -3.76 4.73 8.08
C ILE A 62 -3.80 5.65 9.31
N SER A 63 -2.82 6.54 9.47
CA SER A 63 -2.77 7.47 10.62
C SER A 63 -3.88 8.52 10.61
N ASN A 64 -4.43 8.88 9.44
CA ASN A 64 -5.53 9.84 9.32
C ASN A 64 -6.92 9.21 9.52
N THR A 65 -6.99 7.92 9.90
CA THR A 65 -8.24 7.23 10.27
C THR A 65 -8.37 7.12 11.79
N ARG A 66 -8.00 8.18 12.52
CA ARG A 66 -8.10 8.25 13.99
C ARG A 66 -8.90 9.46 14.43
#